data_AF-A0A2W0BZN6-F1
#
_entry.id   AF-A0A2W0BZN6-F1
#
_cell.length_a   1.000
_cell.length_b   1.000
_cell.length_c   1.000
_cell.angle_alpha   90.00
_cell.angle_beta   90.00
_cell.angle_gamma   90.00
#
_symmetry.space_group_name_H-M   'P 1'
#
loop_
_entity.id
_entity.type
_entity.pdbx_description
1 polymer ?
#
loop_
_entity_poly.entity_id
_entity_poly.type
_entity_poly.pdbx_seq_one_letter_code
_entity_poly.pdbx_strand_id
1 'polypeptide(L)'
;MQHSAHPQPAGGESATGGLESRLSNMERKLDELASAGKKTDGPSPPEKKRSGFWPDIVKSLIPSLVMLWATYAIKDSVDNAFKERQLQLQNVQAMTQLQNALQNPKITPDDATTDAVQLAAFGRYSIPFFVNVLEVGGENARENAQKSAEQGLRMVSRTEPQEVCAAMNRIITNHTGLYTWTTHLRALILLGEAGCGSSYADVSAYVKELSAPSVLQKWVGPTPVPDQSEYDRIAKQAAATKSLLGSAPKPHWWNSIPAGGTR
;
A
#
# COMPACT_ATOMS: atom_id res chain seq x y z
N MET A 1 51.93 7.86 -18.73
CA MET A 1 51.33 6.51 -18.87
C MET A 1 51.32 5.86 -17.50
N GLN A 2 50.24 6.03 -16.74
CA GLN A 2 50.05 5.40 -15.43
C GLN A 2 48.65 4.77 -15.46
N HIS A 3 48.62 3.44 -15.37
CA HIS A 3 47.39 2.65 -15.31
C HIS A 3 46.90 2.61 -13.86
N SER A 4 45.77 3.24 -13.58
CA SER A 4 45.08 3.14 -12.30
C SER A 4 44.15 1.92 -12.31
N ALA A 5 44.49 0.92 -11.49
CA ALA A 5 43.67 -0.25 -11.24
C ALA A 5 42.38 0.14 -10.49
N HIS A 6 41.23 -0.24 -11.04
CA HIS A 6 39.94 -0.18 -10.36
C HIS A 6 39.76 -1.43 -9.47
N PRO A 7 39.40 -1.28 -8.19
CA PRO A 7 39.00 -2.40 -7.35
C PRO A 7 37.58 -2.88 -7.74
N GLN A 8 37.46 -4.18 -8.04
CA GLN A 8 36.19 -4.88 -8.19
C GLN A 8 35.47 -4.98 -6.83
N PRO A 9 34.20 -4.57 -6.70
CA PRO A 9 33.40 -4.90 -5.54
C PRO A 9 32.97 -6.38 -5.60
N ALA A 10 33.47 -7.17 -4.66
CA ALA A 10 32.97 -8.50 -4.35
C ALA A 10 31.79 -8.38 -3.37
N GLY A 11 30.71 -9.12 -3.62
CA GLY A 11 29.64 -9.33 -2.64
C GLY A 11 28.22 -9.04 -3.15
N GLY A 12 27.82 -9.67 -4.25
CA GLY A 12 26.41 -9.82 -4.58
C GLY A 12 25.80 -10.98 -3.77
N GLU A 13 25.45 -10.74 -2.50
CA GLU A 13 24.58 -11.65 -1.76
C GLU A 13 23.21 -11.65 -2.45
N SER A 14 22.91 -12.78 -3.07
CA SER A 14 21.79 -12.96 -3.97
C SER A 14 20.48 -12.88 -3.19
N ALA A 15 19.63 -11.92 -3.55
CA ALA A 15 18.25 -11.77 -3.06
C ALA A 15 17.37 -13.03 -3.30
N THR A 16 17.86 -14.02 -4.05
CA THR A 16 17.22 -15.32 -4.25
C THR A 16 17.24 -16.22 -3.00
N GLY A 17 18.25 -16.12 -2.13
CA GLY A 17 18.37 -16.98 -0.93
C GLY A 17 17.26 -16.74 0.11
N GLY A 18 16.71 -15.52 0.16
CA GLY A 18 15.57 -15.19 1.03
C GLY A 18 14.24 -15.78 0.55
N LEU A 19 14.07 -15.98 -0.75
CA LEU A 19 12.87 -16.57 -1.34
C LEU A 19 12.80 -18.08 -1.12
N GLU A 20 13.93 -18.78 -1.30
CA GLU A 20 14.04 -20.22 -1.02
C GLU A 20 13.81 -20.53 0.46
N SER A 21 14.33 -19.69 1.36
CA SER A 21 14.10 -19.81 2.81
C SER A 21 12.64 -19.57 3.19
N ARG A 22 11.91 -18.73 2.46
CA ARG A 22 10.48 -18.49 2.68
C ARG A 22 9.62 -19.64 2.15
N LEU A 23 10.01 -20.25 1.02
CA LEU A 23 9.34 -21.42 0.45
C LEU A 23 9.44 -22.63 1.39
N SER A 24 10.65 -22.95 1.88
CA SER A 24 10.84 -24.09 2.80
C SER A 24 10.09 -23.91 4.13
N ASN A 25 9.98 -22.68 4.62
CA ASN A 25 9.26 -22.38 5.86
C ASN A 25 7.73 -22.47 5.67
N MET A 26 7.21 -22.19 4.46
CA MET A 26 5.79 -22.42 4.14
C MET A 26 5.49 -23.91 3.97
N GLU A 27 6.38 -24.66 3.34
CA GLU A 27 6.26 -26.12 3.15
C GLU A 27 6.20 -26.83 4.52
N ARG A 28 7.07 -26.43 5.46
CA ARG A 28 7.07 -26.93 6.83
C ARG A 28 5.79 -26.57 7.62
N LYS A 29 5.22 -25.38 7.42
CA LYS A 29 3.93 -25.00 8.02
C LYS A 29 2.75 -25.77 7.43
N LEU A 30 2.80 -26.10 6.14
CA LEU A 30 1.81 -26.95 5.49
C LEU A 30 1.86 -28.38 6.04
N ASP A 31 3.05 -28.94 6.24
CA ASP A 31 3.22 -30.25 6.88
C ASP A 31 2.79 -30.24 8.36
N GLU A 32 3.05 -29.15 9.09
CA GLU A 32 2.59 -28.98 10.47
C GLU A 32 1.05 -28.89 10.56
N LEU A 33 0.40 -28.19 9.62
CA LEU A 33 -1.07 -28.14 9.56
C LEU A 33 -1.69 -29.47 9.08
N ALA A 34 -1.05 -30.14 8.13
CA ALA A 34 -1.49 -31.46 7.64
C ALA A 34 -1.36 -32.54 8.73
N SER A 35 -0.32 -32.45 9.57
CA SER A 35 -0.13 -33.36 10.71
C SER A 35 -1.00 -32.99 11.91
N ALA A 36 -1.30 -31.71 12.14
CA ALA A 36 -2.24 -31.26 13.17
C ALA A 36 -3.70 -31.61 12.83
N GLY A 37 -4.07 -31.69 11.55
CA GLY A 37 -5.41 -32.11 11.11
C GLY A 37 -5.77 -33.57 11.39
N LYS A 38 -4.84 -34.39 11.90
CA LYS A 38 -5.05 -35.82 12.14
C LYS A 38 -5.55 -36.18 13.56
N LYS A 39 -5.84 -35.19 14.42
CA LYS A 39 -6.41 -35.40 15.76
C LYS A 39 -7.66 -34.57 16.00
N THR A 40 -8.75 -34.92 15.32
CA THR A 40 -10.09 -34.66 15.82
C THR A 40 -10.64 -35.96 16.39
N ASP A 41 -10.38 -36.19 17.67
CA ASP A 41 -11.18 -37.10 18.49
C ASP A 41 -12.59 -36.49 18.60
N GLY A 42 -13.43 -36.79 17.61
CA GLY A 42 -14.83 -36.42 17.62
C GLY A 42 -15.56 -37.18 18.73
N PRO A 43 -16.35 -36.51 19.59
CA PRO A 43 -17.19 -37.20 20.55
C PRO A 43 -18.19 -38.09 19.82
N SER A 44 -18.26 -39.35 20.23
CA SER A 44 -19.18 -40.35 19.68
C SER A 44 -20.62 -39.84 19.68
N PRO A 45 -21.40 -40.02 18.60
CA PRO A 45 -22.79 -39.57 18.57
C PRO A 45 -23.63 -40.42 19.55
N PRO A 46 -24.57 -39.82 20.29
CA PRO A 46 -25.48 -40.58 21.15
C PRO A 46 -26.42 -41.44 20.29
N GLU A 47 -26.46 -42.74 20.59
CA GLU A 47 -27.40 -43.70 20.02
C GLU A 47 -28.85 -43.25 20.24
N LYS A 48 -29.46 -42.65 19.21
CA LYS A 48 -30.91 -42.53 19.14
C LYS A 48 -31.45 -43.70 18.32
N LYS A 49 -32.07 -44.66 19.01
CA LYS A 49 -33.01 -45.64 18.45
C LYS A 49 -34.05 -44.91 17.61
N ARG A 50 -33.91 -44.95 16.28
CA ARG A 50 -34.95 -44.52 15.34
C ARG A 50 -35.44 -45.76 14.62
N SER A 51 -36.64 -46.17 15.01
CA SER A 51 -37.43 -47.23 14.40
C SER A 51 -37.73 -46.92 12.94
N GLY A 52 -37.54 -47.94 12.11
CA GLY A 52 -38.42 -48.23 10.98
C GLY A 52 -38.11 -47.52 9.65
N PHE A 53 -37.85 -48.35 8.64
CA PHE A 53 -38.15 -48.10 7.23
C PHE A 53 -37.09 -47.40 6.37
N TRP A 54 -35.82 -47.79 6.49
CA TRP A 54 -34.87 -47.63 5.37
C TRP A 54 -34.28 -49.01 5.02
N PRO A 55 -34.39 -49.49 3.77
CA PRO A 55 -33.84 -50.78 3.37
C PRO A 55 -32.31 -50.77 3.52
N ASP A 56 -31.73 -51.87 3.99
CA ASP A 56 -30.30 -52.01 4.35
C ASP A 56 -29.32 -51.62 3.23
N ILE A 57 -29.78 -51.54 1.98
CA ILE A 57 -29.05 -51.04 0.82
C ILE A 57 -28.54 -49.59 1.02
N VAL A 58 -29.30 -48.73 1.71
CA VAL A 58 -28.90 -47.32 1.89
C VAL A 58 -27.78 -47.16 2.92
N LYS A 59 -27.69 -48.04 3.93
CA LYS A 59 -26.60 -48.00 4.93
C LYS A 59 -25.23 -48.30 4.33
N SER A 60 -25.17 -49.08 3.24
CA SER A 60 -23.92 -49.38 2.53
C SER A 60 -23.50 -48.26 1.56
N LEU A 61 -24.46 -47.50 1.01
CA LEU A 61 -24.19 -46.42 0.04
C LEU A 61 -23.75 -45.10 0.69
N ILE A 62 -24.19 -44.82 1.93
CA ILE A 62 -23.84 -43.59 2.67
C ILE A 62 -22.32 -43.35 2.77
N PRO A 63 -21.46 -44.30 3.18
CA PRO A 63 -20.02 -44.03 3.28
C PRO A 63 -19.36 -43.72 1.93
N SER A 64 -19.83 -44.33 0.83
CA SER A 64 -19.31 -44.04 -0.51
C SER A 64 -19.75 -42.65 -0.99
N LEU A 65 -20.99 -42.25 -0.69
CA LEU A 65 -21.52 -40.93 -1.01
C LEU A 65 -20.85 -39.81 -0.19
N VAL A 66 -20.57 -40.08 1.10
CA VAL A 66 -19.85 -39.14 1.98
C VAL A 66 -18.41 -38.95 1.51
N MET A 67 -17.71 -40.02 1.11
CA MET A 67 -16.37 -39.91 0.51
C MET A 67 -16.38 -39.10 -0.79
N LEU A 68 -17.36 -39.34 -1.65
CA LEU A 68 -17.51 -38.60 -2.91
C LEU A 68 -17.81 -37.12 -2.67
N TRP A 69 -18.68 -36.82 -1.69
CA TRP A 69 -18.98 -35.44 -1.29
C TRP A 69 -17.79 -34.74 -0.63
N ALA A 70 -17.05 -35.43 0.25
CA ALA A 70 -15.84 -34.88 0.88
C ALA A 70 -14.75 -34.59 -0.16
N THR A 71 -14.58 -35.48 -1.15
CA THR A 71 -13.61 -35.29 -2.24
C THR A 71 -14.01 -34.11 -3.14
N TYR A 72 -15.32 -33.93 -3.38
CA TYR A 72 -15.86 -32.79 -4.12
C TYR A 72 -15.70 -31.46 -3.36
N ALA A 73 -16.04 -31.43 -2.07
CA ALA A 73 -15.90 -30.25 -1.23
C ALA A 73 -14.43 -29.81 -1.04
N ILE A 74 -13.50 -30.77 -0.94
CA ILE A 74 -12.06 -30.47 -0.90
C ILE A 74 -11.60 -29.89 -2.24
N LYS A 75 -12.02 -30.44 -3.38
CA LYS A 75 -11.63 -29.97 -4.71
C LYS A 75 -12.06 -28.51 -4.97
N ASP A 76 -13.32 -28.16 -4.69
CA ASP A 76 -13.83 -26.81 -4.92
C ASP A 76 -13.19 -25.76 -3.99
N SER A 77 -12.83 -26.14 -2.76
CA SER A 77 -12.11 -25.25 -1.84
C SER A 77 -10.67 -24.96 -2.28
N VAL A 78 -10.01 -25.96 -2.86
CA VAL A 78 -8.62 -25.86 -3.31
C VAL A 78 -8.54 -25.06 -4.62
N ASP A 79 -9.45 -25.29 -5.57
CA ASP A 79 -9.50 -24.55 -6.83
C ASP A 79 -9.79 -23.05 -6.63
N ASN A 80 -10.62 -22.69 -5.63
CA ASN A 80 -10.87 -21.29 -5.28
C ASN A 80 -9.66 -20.62 -4.58
N ALA A 81 -9.00 -21.32 -3.65
CA ALA A 81 -7.81 -20.80 -2.98
C ALA A 81 -6.61 -20.64 -3.94
N PHE A 82 -6.48 -21.52 -4.94
CA PHE A 82 -5.46 -21.38 -5.99
C PHE A 82 -5.76 -20.23 -6.94
N LYS A 83 -7.03 -19.99 -7.31
CA LYS A 83 -7.42 -18.85 -8.14
C LYS A 83 -7.13 -17.51 -7.46
N GLU A 84 -7.42 -17.36 -6.17
CA GLU A 84 -7.09 -16.14 -5.44
C GLU A 84 -5.57 -15.88 -5.39
N ARG A 85 -4.76 -16.92 -5.18
CA ARG A 85 -3.29 -16.79 -5.20
C ARG A 85 -2.74 -16.50 -6.60
N GLN A 86 -3.29 -17.11 -7.65
CA GLN A 86 -2.89 -16.81 -9.03
C GLN A 86 -3.24 -15.37 -9.42
N LEU A 87 -4.42 -14.87 -9.01
CA LEU A 87 -4.79 -13.48 -9.23
C LEU A 87 -3.85 -12.51 -8.49
N GLN A 88 -3.46 -12.83 -7.26
CA GLN A 88 -2.48 -12.03 -6.52
C GLN A 88 -1.11 -12.01 -7.22
N LEU A 89 -0.63 -13.15 -7.72
CA LEU A 89 0.66 -13.22 -8.42
C LEU A 89 0.66 -12.45 -9.74
N GLN A 90 -0.41 -12.55 -10.53
CA GLN A 90 -0.55 -11.79 -11.78
C GLN A 90 -0.62 -10.28 -11.52
N ASN A 91 -1.36 -9.87 -10.49
CA ASN A 91 -1.44 -8.46 -10.10
C ASN A 91 -0.08 -7.90 -9.64
N VAL A 92 0.68 -8.67 -8.86
CA VAL A 92 2.03 -8.27 -8.44
C VAL A 92 2.98 -8.16 -9.63
N GLN A 93 2.91 -9.08 -10.59
CA GLN A 93 3.70 -9.00 -11.82
C GLN A 93 3.33 -7.77 -12.66
N ALA A 94 2.03 -7.51 -12.84
CA ALA A 94 1.56 -6.32 -13.57
C ALA A 94 2.03 -5.02 -12.88
N MET A 95 1.90 -4.92 -11.55
CA MET A 95 2.42 -3.76 -10.80
C MET A 95 3.93 -3.61 -10.97
N THR A 96 4.69 -4.72 -10.94
CA THR A 96 6.15 -4.70 -11.09
C THR A 96 6.56 -4.23 -12.50
N GLN A 97 5.84 -4.66 -13.53
CA GLN A 97 6.08 -4.23 -14.91
C GLN A 97 5.82 -2.73 -15.08
N LEU A 98 4.68 -2.23 -14.59
CA LEU A 98 4.33 -0.81 -14.64
C LEU A 98 5.27 0.04 -13.80
N GLN A 99 5.72 -0.47 -12.64
CA GLN A 99 6.75 0.15 -11.83
C GLN A 99 8.06 0.31 -12.61
N ASN A 100 8.52 -0.75 -13.29
CA ASN A 100 9.73 -0.69 -14.10
C ASN A 100 9.57 0.26 -15.29
N ALA A 101 8.38 0.32 -15.90
CA ALA A 101 8.08 1.23 -17.00
C ALA A 101 8.17 2.70 -16.54
N LEU A 102 7.54 3.07 -15.43
CA LEU A 102 7.62 4.42 -14.85
C LEU A 102 9.02 4.83 -14.39
N GLN A 103 9.89 3.88 -14.09
CA GLN A 103 11.28 4.14 -13.74
C GLN A 103 12.18 4.34 -14.96
N ASN A 104 11.66 4.13 -16.18
CA ASN A 104 12.43 4.32 -17.40
C ASN A 104 12.72 5.82 -17.62
N PRO A 105 14.01 6.24 -17.69
CA PRO A 105 14.37 7.65 -17.88
C PRO A 105 13.96 8.22 -19.24
N LYS A 106 13.51 7.38 -20.18
CA LYS A 106 13.05 7.78 -21.51
C LYS A 106 11.53 7.70 -21.67
N ILE A 107 10.78 7.56 -20.58
CA ILE A 107 9.32 7.46 -20.66
C ILE A 107 8.70 8.76 -21.18
N THR A 108 7.80 8.63 -22.16
CA THR A 108 7.07 9.77 -22.68
C THR A 108 6.02 10.22 -21.65
N PRO A 109 5.59 11.50 -21.66
CA PRO A 109 4.53 11.97 -20.76
C PRO A 109 3.22 11.17 -20.87
N ASP A 110 2.86 10.75 -22.09
CA ASP A 110 1.62 10.02 -22.37
C ASP A 110 1.69 8.58 -21.86
N ASP A 111 2.83 7.90 -22.08
CA ASP A 111 3.06 6.55 -21.55
C ASP A 111 3.08 6.56 -20.02
N ALA A 112 3.78 7.53 -19.41
CA ALA A 112 3.84 7.66 -17.95
C ALA A 112 2.46 7.88 -17.34
N THR A 113 1.62 8.69 -18.00
CA THR A 113 0.24 8.93 -17.57
C THR A 113 -0.61 7.67 -17.70
N THR A 114 -0.46 6.93 -18.80
CA THR A 114 -1.17 5.67 -19.03
C THR A 114 -0.79 4.62 -17.97
N ASP A 115 0.50 4.47 -17.68
CA ASP A 115 0.99 3.54 -16.67
C ASP A 115 0.52 3.93 -15.26
N ALA A 116 0.51 5.22 -14.95
CA ALA A 116 -0.01 5.72 -13.68
C ALA A 116 -1.52 5.48 -13.52
N VAL A 117 -2.32 5.61 -14.60
CA VAL A 117 -3.75 5.27 -14.58
C VAL A 117 -3.94 3.77 -14.30
N GLN A 118 -3.16 2.91 -14.98
CA GLN A 118 -3.24 1.47 -14.76
C GLN A 118 -2.81 1.10 -13.32
N LEU A 119 -1.78 1.75 -12.79
CA LEU A 119 -1.37 1.55 -11.40
C LEU A 119 -2.41 2.08 -10.39
N ALA A 120 -3.06 3.19 -10.68
CA ALA A 120 -4.12 3.72 -9.83
C ALA A 120 -5.33 2.78 -9.71
N ALA A 121 -5.55 1.91 -10.72
CA ALA A 121 -6.59 0.88 -10.65
C ALA A 121 -6.36 -0.15 -9.53
N PHE A 122 -5.13 -0.25 -8.99
CA PHE A 122 -4.83 -1.07 -7.82
C PHE A 122 -5.20 -0.38 -6.48
N GLY A 123 -5.77 0.83 -6.51
CA GLY A 123 -6.27 1.52 -5.32
C GLY A 123 -5.18 1.79 -4.28
N ARG A 124 -5.47 1.60 -2.99
CA ARG A 124 -4.52 1.79 -1.88
C ARG A 124 -3.17 1.11 -2.04
N TYR A 125 -3.11 -0.02 -2.72
CA TYR A 125 -1.86 -0.77 -2.88
C TYR A 125 -0.85 -0.03 -3.76
N SER A 126 -1.32 0.90 -4.59
CA SER A 126 -0.47 1.75 -5.43
C SER A 126 0.09 2.99 -4.70
N ILE A 127 -0.50 3.37 -3.56
CA ILE A 127 -0.12 4.60 -2.84
C ILE A 127 1.36 4.60 -2.44
N PRO A 128 1.92 3.55 -1.80
CA PRO A 128 3.33 3.54 -1.42
C PRO A 128 4.27 3.66 -2.63
N PHE A 129 3.88 3.06 -3.76
CA PHE A 129 4.63 3.17 -5.00
C PHE A 129 4.67 4.63 -5.50
N PHE A 130 3.51 5.29 -5.60
CA PHE A 130 3.47 6.68 -6.05
C PHE A 130 4.21 7.63 -5.09
N VAL A 131 4.11 7.41 -3.77
CA VAL A 131 4.89 8.15 -2.78
C VAL A 131 6.39 7.98 -3.02
N ASN A 132 6.84 6.76 -3.29
CA ASN A 132 8.25 6.50 -3.61
C ASN A 132 8.68 7.18 -4.92
N VAL A 133 7.82 7.22 -5.94
CA VAL A 133 8.11 7.95 -7.20
C VAL A 133 8.19 9.46 -6.96
N LEU A 134 7.30 10.03 -6.14
CA LEU A 134 7.38 11.44 -5.75
C LEU A 134 8.71 11.75 -5.06
N GLU A 135 9.13 10.89 -4.14
CA GLU A 135 10.37 11.06 -3.37
C GLU A 135 11.63 10.95 -4.22
N VAL A 136 11.70 9.95 -5.09
CA VAL A 136 12.89 9.68 -5.91
C VAL A 136 13.03 10.66 -7.08
N GLY A 137 11.95 11.31 -7.52
CA GLY A 137 11.87 11.96 -8.83
C GLY A 137 12.55 13.32 -9.01
N GLY A 138 13.49 13.73 -8.14
CA GLY A 138 14.15 15.05 -8.18
C GLY A 138 15.20 15.27 -9.28
N GLU A 139 15.51 14.27 -10.12
CA GLU A 139 16.45 14.42 -11.23
C GLU A 139 15.70 14.65 -12.56
N ASN A 140 16.22 15.51 -13.45
CA ASN A 140 15.59 15.97 -14.69
C ASN A 140 14.97 14.84 -15.57
N ALA A 141 15.51 13.62 -15.52
CA ALA A 141 14.98 12.48 -16.26
C ALA A 141 13.68 11.89 -15.69
N ARG A 142 13.20 12.35 -14.54
CA ARG A 142 12.05 11.77 -13.80
C ARG A 142 10.88 12.73 -13.57
N GLU A 143 10.91 13.94 -14.14
CA GLU A 143 9.82 14.90 -14.00
C GLU A 143 8.48 14.33 -14.50
N ASN A 144 8.49 13.60 -15.62
CA ASN A 144 7.29 12.93 -16.17
C ASN A 144 6.74 11.91 -15.17
N ALA A 145 7.61 11.07 -14.60
CA ALA A 145 7.21 10.07 -13.62
C ALA A 145 6.59 10.71 -12.36
N GLN A 146 7.14 11.83 -11.86
CA GLN A 146 6.55 12.56 -10.73
C GLN A 146 5.17 13.11 -11.06
N LYS A 147 5.01 13.76 -12.22
CA LYS A 147 3.71 14.31 -12.64
C LYS A 147 2.66 13.19 -12.78
N SER A 148 3.04 12.07 -13.38
CA SER A 148 2.16 10.92 -13.52
C SER A 148 1.86 10.26 -12.17
N ALA A 149 2.81 10.19 -11.23
CA ALA A 149 2.56 9.70 -9.88
C ALA A 149 1.60 10.60 -9.09
N GLU A 150 1.72 11.92 -9.22
CA GLU A 150 0.75 12.87 -8.66
C GLU A 150 -0.65 12.64 -9.26
N GLN A 151 -0.75 12.47 -10.58
CA GLN A 151 -2.01 12.16 -11.25
C GLN A 151 -2.59 10.81 -10.80
N GLY A 152 -1.75 9.79 -10.61
CA GLY A 152 -2.14 8.50 -10.05
C GLY A 152 -2.73 8.64 -8.65
N LEU A 153 -2.05 9.37 -7.76
CA LEU A 153 -2.55 9.66 -6.41
C LEU A 153 -3.87 10.47 -6.43
N ARG A 154 -4.05 11.40 -7.37
CA ARG A 154 -5.32 12.11 -7.59
C ARG A 154 -6.43 11.19 -8.07
N MET A 155 -6.11 10.14 -8.83
CA MET A 155 -7.10 9.14 -9.24
C MET A 155 -7.49 8.26 -8.05
N VAL A 156 -6.51 7.77 -7.30
CA VAL A 156 -6.75 6.96 -6.10
C VAL A 156 -7.51 7.77 -5.04
N SER A 157 -7.27 9.09 -4.91
CA SER A 157 -8.00 9.90 -3.93
C SER A 157 -9.49 10.04 -4.24
N ARG A 158 -9.92 9.81 -5.49
CA ARG A 158 -11.34 9.83 -5.86
C ARG A 158 -12.08 8.56 -5.43
N THR A 159 -11.39 7.43 -5.40
CA THR A 159 -11.98 6.13 -5.01
C THR A 159 -11.73 5.82 -3.54
N GLU A 160 -10.55 6.16 -3.02
CA GLU A 160 -10.07 5.84 -1.69
C GLU A 160 -9.44 7.06 -0.99
N PRO A 161 -10.21 8.16 -0.79
CA PRO A 161 -9.69 9.42 -0.25
C PRO A 161 -9.02 9.25 1.12
N GLN A 162 -9.57 8.41 2.00
CA GLN A 162 -9.05 8.23 3.36
C GLN A 162 -7.62 7.68 3.38
N GLU A 163 -7.31 6.74 2.49
CA GLU A 163 -5.99 6.11 2.41
C GLU A 163 -4.96 7.09 1.86
N VAL A 164 -5.32 7.88 0.85
CA VAL A 164 -4.45 8.94 0.31
C VAL A 164 -4.24 10.04 1.35
N CYS A 165 -5.30 10.51 2.02
CA CYS A 165 -5.21 11.50 3.09
C CYS A 165 -4.29 11.02 4.21
N ALA A 166 -4.44 9.77 4.67
CA ALA A 166 -3.59 9.21 5.71
C ALA A 166 -2.12 9.13 5.28
N ALA A 167 -1.85 8.72 4.03
CA ALA A 167 -0.49 8.65 3.50
C ALA A 167 0.16 10.04 3.38
N MET A 168 -0.54 11.01 2.80
CA MET A 168 -0.03 12.38 2.66
C MET A 168 0.15 13.06 4.03
N ASN A 169 -0.72 12.78 5.00
CA ASN A 169 -0.60 13.29 6.36
C ASN A 169 0.70 12.79 7.03
N ARG A 170 1.00 11.49 6.89
CA ARG A 170 2.25 10.90 7.41
C ARG A 170 3.50 11.58 6.85
N ILE A 171 3.47 11.96 5.56
CA ILE A 171 4.56 12.70 4.93
C ILE A 171 4.75 14.05 5.61
N ILE A 172 3.69 14.86 5.72
CA ILE A 172 3.83 16.22 6.26
C ILE A 172 4.18 16.24 7.76
N THR A 173 3.77 15.23 8.53
CA THR A 173 4.09 15.12 9.96
C THR A 173 5.46 14.50 10.23
N ASN A 174 6.10 13.92 9.22
CA ASN A 174 7.43 13.34 9.36
C ASN A 174 8.47 14.45 9.19
N HIS A 175 9.14 14.81 10.29
CA HIS A 175 10.20 15.82 10.32
C HIS A 175 11.59 15.19 10.50
N THR A 176 11.78 13.93 10.11
CA THR A 176 13.05 13.18 10.33
C THR A 176 14.04 13.32 9.17
N GLY A 177 13.74 14.11 8.15
CA GLY A 177 14.52 14.18 6.91
C GLY A 177 14.29 13.00 5.96
N LEU A 178 13.24 12.19 6.18
CA LEU A 178 12.95 11.04 5.32
C LEU A 178 12.44 11.45 3.93
N TYR A 179 11.72 12.56 3.85
CA TYR A 179 11.09 13.03 2.62
C TYR A 179 11.71 14.34 2.16
N THR A 180 11.95 14.49 0.85
CA THR A 180 12.36 15.76 0.25
C THR A 180 11.30 16.85 0.43
N TRP A 181 11.72 18.12 0.34
CA TRP A 181 10.80 19.25 0.45
C TRP A 181 9.76 19.26 -0.69
N THR A 182 10.13 18.75 -1.88
CA THR A 182 9.21 18.57 -3.00
C THR A 182 8.12 17.54 -2.66
N THR A 183 8.47 16.43 -2.00
CA THR A 183 7.48 15.45 -1.52
C THR A 183 6.52 16.07 -0.49
N HIS A 184 7.02 16.86 0.47
CA HIS A 184 6.16 17.61 1.39
C HIS A 184 5.22 18.56 0.64
N LEU A 185 5.74 19.31 -0.34
CA LEU A 185 4.94 20.23 -1.15
C LEU A 185 3.82 19.49 -1.90
N ARG A 186 4.12 18.37 -2.55
CA ARG A 186 3.13 17.55 -3.27
C ARG A 186 2.09 16.95 -2.34
N ALA A 187 2.52 16.48 -1.17
CA ALA A 187 1.60 16.00 -0.14
C ALA A 187 0.63 17.09 0.32
N LEU A 188 1.10 18.32 0.54
CA LEU A 188 0.24 19.46 0.88
C LEU A 188 -0.77 19.80 -0.22
N ILE A 189 -0.36 19.75 -1.49
CA ILE A 189 -1.26 19.95 -2.64
C ILE A 189 -2.35 18.87 -2.64
N LEU A 190 -1.96 17.59 -2.57
CA LEU A 190 -2.88 16.47 -2.60
C LEU A 190 -3.85 16.46 -1.41
N LEU A 191 -3.39 16.83 -0.21
CA LEU A 191 -4.27 16.98 0.96
C LEU A 191 -5.36 18.03 0.72
N GLY A 192 -5.00 19.16 0.11
CA GLY A 192 -5.94 20.23 -0.20
C GLY A 192 -6.94 19.83 -1.29
N GLU A 193 -6.45 19.24 -2.38
CA GLU A 193 -7.28 18.82 -3.52
C GLU A 193 -8.22 17.67 -3.18
N ALA A 194 -7.77 16.71 -2.35
CA ALA A 194 -8.60 15.60 -1.89
C ALA A 194 -9.56 16.00 -0.76
N GLY A 195 -9.49 17.23 -0.24
CA GLY A 195 -10.38 17.72 0.81
C GLY A 195 -10.19 17.00 2.14
N CYS A 196 -8.94 16.67 2.51
CA CYS A 196 -8.59 15.90 3.70
C CYS A 196 -8.82 16.66 5.02
N GLY A 197 -10.07 16.96 5.38
CA GLY A 197 -10.42 17.79 6.54
C GLY A 197 -9.88 17.27 7.88
N SER A 198 -9.69 15.96 8.02
CA SER A 198 -9.06 15.35 9.20
C SER A 198 -7.61 15.80 9.41
N SER A 199 -6.91 16.21 8.35
CA SER A 199 -5.52 16.70 8.40
C SER A 199 -5.42 18.19 8.72
N TYR A 200 -6.53 18.90 8.97
CA TYR A 200 -6.50 20.34 9.25
C TYR A 200 -5.60 20.69 10.44
N ALA A 201 -5.66 19.92 11.52
CA ALA A 201 -4.86 20.15 12.72
C ALA A 201 -3.36 20.02 12.42
N ASP A 202 -2.97 18.96 11.71
CA ASP A 202 -1.57 18.68 11.36
C ASP A 202 -1.01 19.71 10.36
N VAL A 203 -1.79 20.08 9.34
CA VAL A 203 -1.40 21.16 8.41
C VAL A 203 -1.30 22.50 9.15
N SER A 204 -2.18 22.78 10.10
CA SER A 204 -2.10 24.00 10.91
C SER A 204 -0.86 24.02 11.81
N ALA A 205 -0.46 22.88 12.38
CA ALA A 205 0.78 22.73 13.13
C ALA A 205 1.99 22.94 12.22
N TYR A 206 2.00 22.30 11.04
CA TYR A 206 3.03 22.48 10.02
C TYR A 206 3.24 23.96 9.66
N VAL A 207 2.17 24.70 9.36
CA VAL A 207 2.24 26.15 9.07
C VAL A 207 2.78 26.96 10.25
N LYS A 208 2.39 26.62 11.49
CA LYS A 208 2.83 27.35 12.68
C LYS A 208 4.32 27.13 12.97
N GLU A 209 4.78 25.90 12.79
CA GLU A 209 6.15 25.49 13.09
C GLU A 209 7.12 25.85 11.97
N LEU A 210 6.66 25.95 10.72
CA LEU A 210 7.43 26.41 9.56
C LEU A 210 7.65 27.93 9.63
N SER A 211 8.51 28.37 10.55
CA SER A 211 8.77 29.79 10.82
C SER A 211 9.95 30.38 10.04
N ALA A 212 10.86 29.54 9.55
CA ALA A 212 12.07 29.95 8.85
C ALA A 212 12.61 28.85 7.91
N PRO A 213 13.41 29.20 6.88
CA PRO A 213 14.04 28.23 5.99
C PRO A 213 14.90 27.18 6.71
N SER A 214 15.59 27.57 7.77
CA SER A 214 16.42 26.68 8.57
C SER A 214 15.62 25.62 9.35
N VAL A 215 14.32 25.84 9.57
CA VAL A 215 13.42 24.82 10.14
C VAL A 215 13.08 23.79 9.08
N LEU A 216 12.70 24.24 7.88
CA LEU A 216 12.40 23.36 6.75
C LEU A 216 13.57 22.42 6.44
N GLN A 217 14.79 22.97 6.38
CA GLN A 217 16.01 22.21 6.13
C GLN A 217 16.28 21.08 7.15
N LYS A 218 15.74 21.18 8.38
CA LYS A 218 15.86 20.12 9.40
C LYS A 218 14.83 19.02 9.22
N TRP A 219 13.70 19.31 8.58
CA TRP A 219 12.59 18.38 8.45
C TRP A 219 12.69 17.50 7.21
N VAL A 220 13.26 18.06 6.15
CA VAL A 220 13.28 17.46 4.81
C VAL A 220 14.61 16.79 4.51
N GLY A 221 14.61 15.90 3.52
CA GLY A 221 15.82 15.24 3.04
C GLY A 221 16.90 16.26 2.61
N PRO A 222 18.19 15.92 2.78
CA PRO A 222 19.30 16.86 2.60
C PRO A 222 19.55 17.26 1.14
N THR A 223 18.93 16.59 0.17
CA THR A 223 19.16 16.81 -1.25
C THR A 223 17.86 16.74 -2.06
N PRO A 224 17.51 17.80 -2.81
CA PRO A 224 18.14 19.12 -2.83
C PRO A 224 17.87 19.93 -1.54
N VAL A 225 18.86 20.71 -1.10
CA VAL A 225 18.68 21.65 0.01
C VAL A 225 17.73 22.76 -0.45
N PRO A 226 16.60 23.01 0.24
CA PRO A 226 15.66 24.03 -0.18
C PRO A 226 16.27 25.43 -0.08
N ASP A 227 16.16 26.20 -1.16
CA ASP A 227 16.50 27.62 -1.17
C ASP A 227 15.34 28.49 -0.62
N GLN A 228 15.56 29.82 -0.57
CA GLN A 228 14.53 30.74 -0.05
C GLN A 228 13.24 30.72 -0.89
N SER A 229 13.35 30.62 -2.20
CA SER A 229 12.19 30.61 -3.10
C SER A 229 11.38 29.32 -2.95
N GLU A 230 12.05 28.20 -2.72
CA GLU A 230 11.44 26.89 -2.47
C GLU A 230 10.78 26.85 -1.09
N TYR A 231 11.40 27.47 -0.08
CA TYR A 231 10.77 27.72 1.22
C TYR A 231 9.49 28.56 1.09
N ASP A 232 9.55 29.69 0.38
CA ASP A 232 8.39 30.56 0.21
C ASP A 232 7.25 29.83 -0.51
N ARG A 233 7.60 28.97 -1.49
CA ARG A 233 6.64 28.13 -2.21
C ARG A 233 5.92 27.16 -1.30
N ILE A 234 6.65 26.42 -0.45
CA ILE A 234 6.02 25.46 0.47
C ILE A 234 5.24 26.14 1.59
N ALA A 235 5.73 27.26 2.12
CA ALA A 235 5.01 28.04 3.13
C ALA A 235 3.68 28.57 2.57
N LYS A 236 3.70 29.12 1.35
CA LYS A 236 2.49 29.58 0.65
C LYS A 236 1.53 28.42 0.40
N GLN A 237 2.02 27.27 -0.06
CA GLN A 237 1.18 26.11 -0.31
C GLN A 237 0.57 25.57 0.98
N ALA A 238 1.33 25.47 2.08
CA ALA A 238 0.83 25.00 3.36
C ALA A 238 -0.29 25.90 3.90
N ALA A 239 -0.13 27.23 3.79
CA ALA A 239 -1.17 28.19 4.15
C ALA A 239 -2.43 28.04 3.27
N ALA A 240 -2.26 27.85 1.96
CA ALA A 240 -3.37 27.61 1.04
C ALA A 240 -4.12 26.31 1.37
N THR A 241 -3.39 25.21 1.59
CA THR A 241 -3.96 23.92 2.00
C THR A 241 -4.69 24.05 3.33
N LYS A 242 -4.12 24.74 4.33
CA LYS A 242 -4.81 25.01 5.60
C LYS A 242 -6.15 25.73 5.38
N SER A 243 -6.16 26.77 4.54
CA SER A 243 -7.38 27.53 4.24
C SER A 243 -8.44 26.66 3.56
N LEU A 244 -8.05 25.83 2.59
CA LEU A 244 -8.95 24.90 1.89
C LEU A 244 -9.54 23.85 2.84
N LEU A 245 -8.72 23.27 3.72
CA LEU A 245 -9.19 22.29 4.69
C LEU A 245 -10.09 22.90 5.78
N GLY A 246 -9.87 24.18 6.11
CA GLY A 246 -10.68 24.91 7.08
C GLY A 246 -12.04 25.36 6.55
N SER A 247 -12.18 25.54 5.23
CA SER A 247 -13.44 25.91 4.58
C SER A 247 -14.29 24.71 4.15
N ALA A 248 -13.73 23.50 4.20
CA ALA A 248 -14.47 22.29 3.88
C ALA A 248 -15.70 22.16 4.81
N PRO A 249 -16.91 21.93 4.26
CA PRO A 249 -18.11 21.80 5.07
C PRO A 249 -17.94 20.64 6.04
N LYS A 250 -17.96 20.96 7.34
CA LYS A 250 -17.90 19.94 8.39
C LYS A 250 -19.09 19.01 8.20
N PRO A 251 -18.88 17.70 7.97
CA PRO A 251 -20.00 16.80 7.79
C PRO A 251 -20.83 16.80 9.07
N HIS A 252 -22.16 16.86 8.95
CA HIS A 252 -23.07 17.17 10.06
C HIS A 252 -22.86 16.34 11.34
N TRP A 253 -22.35 15.10 11.21
CA TRP A 253 -22.03 14.21 12.32
C TRP A 253 -20.85 14.68 13.20
N TRP A 254 -20.03 15.62 12.74
CA TRP A 254 -18.98 16.24 13.55
C TRP A 254 -19.53 17.07 14.71
N ASN A 255 -20.73 17.64 14.57
CA ASN A 255 -21.36 18.42 15.64
C ASN A 255 -21.90 17.51 16.77
N SER A 256 -22.03 16.20 16.52
CA SER A 256 -22.54 15.23 17.49
C SER A 256 -21.44 14.53 18.30
N ILE A 257 -20.16 14.77 18.02
CA ILE A 257 -19.09 14.32 18.91
C ILE A 257 -18.97 15.38 20.01
N PRO A 258 -19.40 15.09 21.26
CA PRO A 258 -19.19 16.02 22.36
C PRO A 258 -17.69 16.28 22.42
N ALA A 259 -17.29 17.55 22.37
CA ALA A 259 -15.91 17.97 22.51
C ALA A 259 -15.37 17.29 23.77
N GLY A 260 -14.62 16.21 23.57
CA GLY A 260 -14.15 15.35 24.64
C GLY A 260 -13.27 16.20 25.51
N GLY A 261 -13.80 16.63 26.65
CA GLY A 261 -13.06 17.37 27.64
C GLY A 261 -11.85 16.54 28.01
N THR A 262 -10.68 16.99 27.56
CA THR A 262 -9.40 16.58 28.13
C THR A 262 -9.46 16.92 29.61
N ARG A 263 -9.70 15.90 30.43
CA ARG A 263 -9.33 15.92 31.85
C ARG A 263 -7.84 15.68 31.97
#